data_AF-A0A2M7S9A3-F1
#
_entry.id   AF-A0A2M7S9A3-F1
#
_cell.length_a   1.000
_cell.length_b   1.000
_cell.length_c   1.000
_cell.angle_alpha   90.00
_cell.angle_beta   90.00
_cell.angle_gamma   90.00
#
_symmetry.space_group_name_H-M   'P 1'
#
loop_
_entity.id
_entity.type
_entity.pdbx_description
1 polymer ?
#
loop_
_entity_poly.entity_id
_entity_poly.type
_entity_poly.pdbx_seq_one_letter_code
_entity_poly.pdbx_strand_id
1 'polypeptide(L)' 'MIKLMAVRMPEALIKELQNIRKQNGVVISHFVTEAVAEKIEEMKEDEEDLVIIESRKNEPSMSEAEWNKHLKHKGLNV' A
#
# COMPACT_ATOMS: atom_id res chain seq x y z
N MET A 1 -14.24 -7.42 -21.52
CA MET A 1 -13.94 -8.82 -21.89
C MET A 1 -13.09 -9.40 -20.77
N ILE A 2 -13.56 -10.44 -20.07
CA ILE A 2 -12.80 -11.09 -19.00
C ILE A 2 -11.77 -12.02 -19.65
N LYS A 3 -10.49 -11.87 -19.31
CA LYS A 3 -9.42 -12.75 -19.78
C LYS A 3 -9.05 -13.73 -18.66
N LEU A 4 -8.94 -15.01 -19.00
CA LEU A 4 -8.49 -16.04 -18.06
C LEU A 4 -6.96 -16.07 -18.02
N MET A 5 -6.40 -16.09 -16.82
CA MET A 5 -4.96 -16.25 -16.58
C MET A 5 -4.74 -17.55 -15.80
N ALA A 6 -3.83 -18.38 -16.29
CA ALA A 6 -3.36 -19.55 -15.56
C ALA A 6 -2.11 -19.17 -14.76
N VAL A 7 -2.13 -19.41 -13.45
CA VAL A 7 -1.02 -19.12 -12.55
C VAL A 7 -0.65 -20.37 -11.78
N ARG A 8 0.66 -20.65 -11.66
CA ARG A 8 1.15 -21.72 -10.79
C ARG A 8 1.06 -21.24 -9.35
N MET A 9 0.36 -22.00 -8.52
CA MET A 9 0.23 -21.71 -7.08
C MET A 9 0.80 -22.86 -6.26
N PRO A 10 1.40 -22.56 -5.09
CA PRO A 10 1.80 -23.60 -4.14
C PRO A 10 0.63 -24.49 -3.75
N GLU A 11 0.87 -25.80 -3.64
CA GLU A 11 -0.19 -26.76 -3.30
C GLU A 11 -0.83 -26.48 -1.93
N ALA A 12 -0.01 -26.03 -0.97
CA ALA A 12 -0.50 -25.64 0.36
C ALA A 12 -1.54 -24.50 0.28
N LEU A 13 -1.26 -23.48 -0.53
CA LEU A 13 -2.16 -22.35 -0.75
C LEU A 13 -3.47 -22.79 -1.43
N ILE A 14 -3.38 -23.70 -2.40
CA ILE A 14 -4.57 -24.27 -3.04
C ILE A 14 -5.47 -24.98 -2.02
N LYS A 15 -4.88 -25.77 -1.12
CA LYS A 15 -5.63 -26.48 -0.06
C LYS A 15 -6.33 -25.50 0.88
N GLU A 16 -5.65 -24.44 1.27
CA GLU A 16 -6.21 -23.40 2.14
C GLU A 16 -7.37 -22.65 1.47
N LEU A 17 -7.18 -22.19 0.23
CA LEU A 17 -8.22 -21.51 -0.56
C LEU A 17 -9.45 -22.41 -0.78
N GLN A 18 -9.26 -23.72 -0.97
CA GLN A 18 -10.37 -24.68 -1.05
C GLN A 18 -11.15 -24.80 0.25
N ASN A 19 -10.48 -24.76 1.41
CA ASN A 19 -11.14 -24.79 2.71
C ASN A 19 -11.94 -23.50 2.96
N ILE A 20 -11.34 -22.35 2.67
CA ILE A 20 -12.00 -21.04 2.79
C ILE A 20 -13.23 -20.97 1.88
N ARG A 21 -13.12 -21.47 0.63
CA ARG A 21 -14.26 -21.59 -0.28
C ARG A 21 -15.40 -22.39 0.32
N LYS A 22 -15.11 -23.55 0.94
CA LYS A 22 -16.14 -24.41 1.56
C LYS A 22 -16.83 -23.72 2.74
N GLN A 23 -16.10 -22.92 3.51
CA GLN A 23 -16.62 -22.22 4.68
C GLN A 23 -17.48 -21.01 4.30
N ASN A 24 -17.03 -20.23 3.32
CA ASN A 24 -17.64 -18.92 3.01
C ASN A 24 -18.60 -18.96 1.82
N GLY A 25 -18.65 -20.05 1.05
CA GLY A 25 -19.51 -20.17 -0.14
C GLY A 25 -19.05 -19.32 -1.33
N VAL A 26 -17.84 -18.75 -1.27
CA VAL A 26 -17.29 -17.84 -2.29
C VAL A 26 -16.29 -18.57 -3.19
N VAL A 27 -16.26 -18.22 -4.48
CA VAL A 27 -15.32 -18.81 -5.45
C VAL A 27 -13.89 -18.31 -5.23
N ILE A 28 -12.90 -19.19 -5.40
CA ILE A 28 -11.47 -18.88 -5.22
C ILE A 28 -11.03 -17.69 -6.09
N SER A 29 -11.58 -17.57 -7.30
CA SER A 29 -11.27 -16.47 -8.21
C SER A 29 -11.60 -15.09 -7.64
N HIS A 30 -12.62 -14.98 -6.77
CA HIS A 30 -12.94 -13.72 -6.12
C HIS A 30 -11.82 -13.33 -5.14
N PHE A 31 -11.42 -14.24 -4.24
CA PHE A 31 -10.31 -13.98 -3.31
C PHE A 31 -9.01 -13.59 -4.03
N VAL A 32 -8.68 -14.30 -5.12
CA VAL A 32 -7.48 -13.98 -5.91
C VAL A 32 -7.61 -12.61 -6.57
N THR A 33 -8.80 -12.25 -7.07
CA THR A 33 -9.03 -10.94 -7.71
C THR A 33 -8.89 -9.82 -6.70
N GLU A 34 -9.52 -9.93 -5.54
CA GLU A 34 -9.43 -8.92 -4.47
C GLU A 34 -7.99 -8.77 -3.97
N ALA A 35 -7.30 -9.88 -3.68
CA ALA A 35 -5.92 -9.83 -3.20
C ALA A 35 -4.95 -9.21 -4.23
N VAL A 36 -5.16 -9.47 -5.53
CA VAL A 36 -4.37 -8.84 -6.59
C VAL A 36 -4.71 -7.36 -6.74
N ALA A 37 -5.98 -6.98 -6.63
CA ALA A 37 -6.39 -5.58 -6.70
C ALA A 37 -5.82 -4.78 -5.53
N GLU A 38 -5.93 -5.29 -4.31
CA GLU A 38 -5.35 -4.71 -3.10
C GLU A 38 -3.84 -4.54 -3.25
N LYS A 39 -3.14 -5.59 -3.71
CA LYS A 39 -1.68 -5.50 -3.90
C LYS A 39 -1.26 -4.48 -4.95
N ILE A 40 -2.06 -4.28 -6.00
CA ILE A 40 -1.80 -3.26 -7.01
C ILE A 40 -1.96 -1.86 -6.43
N GLU A 41 -2.98 -1.62 -5.60
CA GLU A 41 -3.16 -0.32 -4.96
C GLU A 41 -2.01 -0.02 -3.98
N GLU A 42 -1.61 -0.98 -3.14
CA GLU A 42 -0.43 -0.83 -2.26
C GLU A 42 0.82 -0.45 -3.05
N MET A 43 1.07 -1.11 -4.20
CA MET A 43 2.22 -0.80 -5.04
C MET A 43 2.19 0.62 -5.61
N LYS A 44 1.00 1.19 -5.87
CA LYS A 44 0.87 2.57 -6.33
C LYS A 44 1.14 3.55 -5.19
N GLU A 45 0.60 3.27 -4.00
CA GLU A 45 0.87 4.08 -2.80
C GLU A 45 2.37 4.11 -2.49
N ASP A 46 3.04 2.95 -2.54
CA ASP A 46 4.49 2.86 -2.38
C ASP A 46 5.25 3.70 -3.42
N GLU A 47 4.82 3.70 -4.69
CA GLU A 47 5.44 4.49 -5.75
C GLU A 47 5.24 6.00 -5.52
N GLU A 48 4.06 6.43 -5.09
CA GLU A 48 3.77 7.82 -4.73
C GLU A 48 4.63 8.28 -3.55
N ASP A 49 4.75 7.47 -2.50
CA ASP A 49 5.59 7.75 -1.35
C ASP A 49 7.07 7.89 -1.72
N LEU A 50 7.56 7.01 -2.60
CA LEU A 50 8.94 7.10 -3.10
C LEU A 50 9.17 8.40 -3.86
N VAL A 51 8.22 8.84 -4.70
CA VAL A 51 8.31 10.12 -5.41
C VAL A 51 8.37 11.30 -4.43
N ILE A 52 7.54 11.30 -3.39
CA ILE A 52 7.53 12.33 -2.34
C ILE A 52 8.86 12.34 -1.58
N ILE A 53 9.38 11.17 -1.19
CA ILE A 53 10.66 11.08 -0.49
C ILE A 53 11.78 11.63 -1.38
N GLU A 54 11.81 11.25 -2.66
CA GLU A 54 12.83 11.70 -3.61
C GLU A 54 12.79 13.22 -3.82
N SER A 55 11.59 13.81 -3.90
CA SER A 55 11.46 15.28 -4.03
C SER A 55 11.95 16.01 -2.78
N ARG A 56 11.70 15.43 -1.59
CA ARG A 56 12.07 16.04 -0.31
C ARG A 56 13.55 15.92 0.04
N LYS A 57 14.30 15.01 -0.58
CA LYS A 57 15.76 14.88 -0.36
C LYS A 57 16.53 16.17 -0.66
N ASN A 58 16.04 16.98 -1.59
CA ASN A 58 16.68 18.22 -2.01
C ASN A 58 16.05 19.47 -1.36
N GLU A 59 15.06 19.30 -0.48
CA GLU A 59 14.45 20.43 0.22
C GLU A 59 15.42 21.01 1.26
N PRO A 60 15.48 22.35 1.42
CA PRO A 60 16.27 22.96 2.47
C PRO A 60 15.80 22.47 3.84
N SER A 61 16.70 21.89 4.62
CA SER A 61 16.40 21.57 6.01
C SER A 61 16.46 22.84 6.86
N MET A 62 15.59 22.91 7.87
CA MET A 62 15.57 23.95 8.87
C MET A 62 15.97 23.34 10.21
N SER A 63 16.79 24.04 10.99
CA SER A 63 17.11 23.59 12.35
C SER A 63 15.88 23.69 13.26
N GLU A 64 15.85 22.88 14.32
CA GLU A 64 14.77 22.93 15.31
C GLU A 64 14.61 24.33 15.94
N ALA A 65 15.72 25.04 16.17
CA ALA A 65 15.69 26.40 16.71
C ALA A 65 15.05 27.41 15.74
N GLU A 66 15.38 27.31 14.45
CA GLU A 66 14.75 28.14 13.40
C GLU A 66 13.26 27.80 13.25
N TRP A 67 12.90 26.52 13.35
CA TRP A 67 11.52 26.06 13.30
C TRP A 67 10.70 26.59 14.48
N ASN A 68 11.22 26.46 15.70
CA ASN A 68 10.56 26.97 16.90
C ASN A 68 10.40 28.51 16.86
N LYS A 69 11.38 29.22 16.30
CA LYS A 69 11.27 30.67 16.06
C LYS A 69 10.17 30.99 15.05
N HIS A 70 10.08 30.26 13.94
CA HIS A 70 9.04 30.41 12.92
C HIS A 70 7.64 30.16 13.47
N LEU A 71 7.47 29.10 14.26
CA LEU A 71 6.20 28.77 14.91
C LEU A 71 5.77 29.81 15.94
N LYS A 72 6.70 30.31 16.77
CA LYS A 72 6.44 31.43 17.70
C LYS A 72 5.99 32.69 16.96
N HIS A 73 6.60 33.00 15.81
CA HIS A 73 6.17 34.12 14.97
C HIS A 73 4.74 33.92 14.40
N LYS A 74 4.31 32.68 14.18
CA LYS A 74 2.93 32.35 13.79
C LYS A 74 1.93 32.30 14.95
N GLY A 75 2.36 32.64 16.17
CA GLY A 75 1.52 32.61 17.38
C GLY A 75 1.24 31.20 17.90
N LEU A 76 1.99 30.20 17.43
CA LEU A 76 1.93 28.84 17.96
C LEU A 76 2.89 28.72 19.13
N ASN A 77 2.42 28.15 20.24
CA ASN A 77 3.23 27.95 21.42
C ASN A 77 3.99 26.62 21.30
N VAL A 78 5.33 26.71 21.29
CA VAL A 78 6.29 25.59 21.17
C VAL A 78 7.48 25.81 22.10
#